data_AF-A0A7C7PXY5-F1
#
_entry.id   AF-A0A7C7PXY5-F1
#
_cell.length_a   1.000
_cell.length_b   1.000
_cell.length_c   1.000
_cell.angle_alpha   90.00
_cell.angle_beta   90.00
_cell.angle_gamma   90.00
#
_symmetry.space_group_name_H-M   'P 1'
#
loop_
_entity.id
_entity.type
_entity.pdbx_description
1 polymer ?
#
loop_
_entity_poly.entity_id
_entity_poly.type
_entity_poly.pdbx_seq_one_letter_code
_entity_poly.pdbx_strand_id
1 'polypeptide(L)' 'MVPVYAVEVRNVSKSFGGEAAVKGVTFNIPAGELVLFLGPNG' A
#
# COMPACT_ATOMS: atom_id res chain seq x y z
N MET A 1 -12.10 7.09 19.13
CA MET A 1 -11.51 8.02 18.14
C MET A 1 -11.26 7.23 16.87
N VAL A 2 -11.68 7.72 15.72
CA VAL A 2 -11.32 7.12 14.42
C VAL A 2 -9.98 7.72 14.00
N PRO A 3 -8.95 6.91 13.71
CA PRO A 3 -7.66 7.44 13.29
C PRO A 3 -7.80 8.21 11.98
N VAL A 4 -7.14 9.37 11.90
CA VAL A 4 -6.99 10.13 10.65
C VAL A 4 -5.82 9.51 9.90
N TYR A 5 -6.12 8.89 8.75
CA TYR A 5 -5.11 8.35 7.87
C TYR A 5 -4.60 9.43 6.92
N ALA A 6 -3.29 9.61 6.86
CA ALA A 6 -2.65 10.46 5.86
C ALA A 6 -2.56 9.77 4.49
N VAL A 7 -2.47 8.43 4.49
CA VAL A 7 -2.54 7.62 3.27
C VAL A 7 -3.54 6.49 3.48
N GLU A 8 -4.41 6.29 2.50
CA GLU A 8 -5.35 5.18 2.45
C GLU A 8 -5.26 4.50 1.07
N VAL A 9 -5.00 3.20 1.08
CA VAL A 9 -4.90 2.37 -0.13
C VAL A 9 -5.95 1.28 -0.01
N ARG A 10 -6.84 1.19 -1.00
CA ARG A 10 -7.96 0.24 -1.00
C ARG A 10 -7.93 -0.62 -2.26
N ASN A 11 -7.74 -1.92 -2.07
CA ASN A 11 -7.80 -2.97 -3.10
C ASN A 11 -7.01 -2.61 -4.39
N VAL A 12 -5.83 -2.04 -4.25
CA VAL A 12 -5.03 -1.59 -5.39
C VAL A 12 -4.33 -2.79 -6.03
N SER A 13 -4.54 -2.92 -7.33
CA SER A 13 -3.85 -3.91 -8.17
C SER A 13 -3.15 -3.20 -9.31
N LYS A 14 -1.94 -3.66 -9.67
CA LYS A 14 -1.20 -3.14 -10.82
C LYS A 14 -0.46 -4.28 -11.50
N SER A 15 -0.63 -4.35 -12.82
CA SER A 15 0.11 -5.25 -13.69
C SER A 15 0.87 -4.49 -14.76
N PHE A 16 1.99 -5.07 -15.18
CA PHE A 16 2.78 -4.65 -16.33
C PHE A 16 2.84 -5.83 -17.31
N GLY A 17 2.11 -5.72 -18.42
CA GLY A 17 1.87 -6.86 -19.29
C GLY A 17 1.13 -7.98 -18.56
N GLY A 18 1.67 -9.21 -18.61
CA GLY A 18 1.12 -10.37 -17.91
C GLY A 18 1.52 -10.49 -16.44
N GLU A 19 2.49 -9.70 -15.97
CA GLU A 19 3.03 -9.80 -14.61
C GLU A 19 2.32 -8.82 -13.67
N ALA A 20 1.93 -9.28 -12.49
CA ALA A 20 1.22 -8.48 -11.51
C ALA A 20 2.18 -7.99 -10.42
N ALA A 21 2.54 -6.71 -10.49
CA ALA A 21 3.40 -6.05 -9.51
C ALA A 21 2.76 -5.95 -8.13
N VAL A 22 1.46 -5.68 -8.05
CA VAL A 22 0.68 -5.76 -6.80
C VAL A 22 -0.71 -6.32 -7.05
N LYS A 23 -1.23 -7.11 -6.12
CA LYS A 23 -2.55 -7.77 -6.20
C LYS A 23 -3.40 -7.43 -4.98
N GLY A 24 -4.42 -6.59 -5.16
CA GLY A 24 -5.45 -6.29 -4.16
C GLY A 24 -4.92 -5.69 -2.86
N VAL A 25 -3.85 -4.90 -2.91
CA VAL A 25 -3.19 -4.35 -1.73
C VAL A 25 -4.10 -3.34 -1.04
N THR A 26 -4.27 -3.50 0.28
CA THR A 26 -5.03 -2.61 1.14
C THR A 26 -4.24 -2.32 2.40
N PHE A 27 -4.00 -1.04 2.68
CA PHE A 27 -3.37 -0.59 3.93
C PHE A 27 -3.66 0.89 4.18
N ASN A 28 -3.47 1.30 5.43
CA ASN A 28 -3.63 2.68 5.87
C ASN A 28 -2.37 3.14 6.60
N ILE A 29 -1.97 4.39 6.40
CA ILE A 29 -0.88 5.03 7.16
C ILE A 29 -1.47 6.18 7.99
N PRO A 30 -1.43 6.09 9.33
CA PRO A 30 -1.85 7.17 10.22
C PRO A 30 -1.05 8.45 10.00
N ALA A 31 -1.67 9.60 10.21
CA ALA A 31 -0.98 10.89 10.14
C ALA A 31 0.14 10.97 11.20
N GLY A 32 1.35 11.35 10.77
CA GLY A 32 2.52 11.51 11.65
C GLY A 32 3.39 10.26 11.81
N GLU A 33 3.04 9.13 11.18
CA GLU A 33 3.86 7.92 11.23
C GLU A 33 4.87 7.82 10.07
N LEU A 34 6.06 7.33 10.40
CA LEU A 34 7.08 6.94 9.42
C LEU A 34 6.92 5.45 9.10
N VAL A 35 6.69 5.12 7.83
CA VAL A 35 6.52 3.75 7.35
C VAL A 35 7.57 3.43 6.29
N LEU A 36 8.17 2.24 6.39
CA LEU A 36 9.16 1.72 5.46
C LEU A 36 8.61 0.44 4.83
N PHE A 37 8.55 0.39 3.50
CA PHE A 37 8.26 -0.85 2.78
C PHE A 37 9.54 -1.66 2.63
N LEU A 38 9.48 -2.94 2.96
CA LEU A 38 10.59 -3.89 2.84
C LEU A 38 10.14 -5.09 2.01
N GLY A 39 11.03 -5.56 1.16
CA GLY A 39 10.82 -6.71 0.30
C GLY A 39 12.07 -7.06 -0.48
N PRO A 40 12.10 -8.22 -1.14
CA PRO A 40 13.14 -8.55 -2.12
C PRO A 40 13.09 -7.57 -3.31
N ASN A 41 14.04 -7.73 -4.25
CA ASN A 41 13.97 -7.01 -5.52
C ASN A 41 12.84 -7.57 -6.38
N GLY A 42 11.93 -6.68 -6.80
CA GLY A 42 10.68 -7.08 -7.45
C GLY A 42 9.66 -7.68 -6.48
#